data_AF-A0A834ZLD8-F1
#
_entry.id   AF-A0A834ZLD8-F1
#
_cell.length_a   1.000
_cell.length_b   1.000
_cell.length_c   1.000
_cell.angle_alpha   90.00
_cell.angle_beta   90.00
_cell.angle_gamma   90.00
#
_symmetry.space_group_name_H-M   'P 1'
#
loop_
_entity.id
_entity.type
_entity.pdbx_description
1 polymer ?
#
loop_
_entity_poly.entity_id
_entity_poly.type
_entity_poly.pdbx_seq_one_letter_code
_entity_poly.pdbx_strand_id
1 'polypeptide(L)'
;MDFFLLVFAINNLYAAMGYPTLPGWIPNGGDPCLEAWQGVQCVNSNITGIILINANLGGELGDNLEYFASIIAIDLSNNHIGGSIPSNLPLTMKNFFLSANQFTGSIPGTLSSLTQLSDMSLNDNHLTGEIPDSFQALTSLINLDLSSNNLSGQLPPTLENLPSLTTL
;
A
#
# COMPACT_ATOMS: atom_id res chain seq x y z
N MET A 1 8.46 -14.20 13.41
CA MET A 1 8.89 -13.27 12.34
C MET A 1 10.37 -13.00 12.55
N ASP A 2 11.18 -12.99 11.49
CA ASP A 2 12.58 -12.62 11.62
C ASP A 2 12.66 -11.10 11.80
N PHE A 3 13.13 -10.66 12.97
CA PHE A 3 13.34 -9.24 13.29
C PHE A 3 14.25 -8.56 12.26
N PHE A 4 15.20 -9.30 11.67
CA PHE A 4 16.09 -8.76 10.66
C PHE A 4 15.37 -8.34 9.38
N LEU A 5 14.42 -9.15 8.89
CA LEU A 5 13.66 -8.84 7.67
C LEU A 5 12.75 -7.63 7.86
N LEU A 6 12.17 -7.46 9.06
CA LEU A 6 11.35 -6.28 9.36
C LEU A 6 12.19 -4.99 9.35
N VAL A 7 13.36 -5.01 9.99
CA VAL A 7 14.30 -3.89 10.00
C VAL A 7 14.79 -3.59 8.58
N PHE A 8 15.05 -4.62 7.79
CA PHE A 8 15.42 -4.46 6.39
C PHE A 8 14.30 -3.77 5.58
N ALA A 9 13.05 -4.21 5.73
CA ALA A 9 11.91 -3.66 5.00
C ALA A 9 11.68 -2.18 5.34
N ILE A 10 11.70 -1.81 6.61
CA ILE A 10 11.44 -0.42 7.01
C ILE A 10 12.56 0.53 6.59
N ASN A 11 13.82 0.07 6.61
CA ASN A 11 14.94 0.87 6.13
C ASN A 11 14.90 1.06 4.61
N ASN A 12 14.50 0.03 3.85
CA ASN A 12 14.30 0.17 2.40
C ASN A 12 13.17 1.14 2.08
N LEU A 13 12.02 1.01 2.74
CA LEU A 13 10.90 1.94 2.58
C LEU A 13 11.31 3.38 2.91
N TYR A 14 12.03 3.58 4.02
CA TYR A 14 12.54 4.90 4.42
C TYR A 14 13.47 5.52 3.37
N ALA A 15 14.39 4.73 2.81
CA ALA A 15 15.29 5.17 1.77
C ALA A 15 14.54 5.45 0.45
N ALA A 16 13.61 4.58 0.05
CA ALA A 16 12.82 4.71 -1.17
C ALA A 16 11.94 5.97 -1.17
N MET A 17 11.41 6.35 0.00
CA MET A 17 10.67 7.61 0.19
C MET A 17 11.57 8.87 0.21
N GLY A 18 12.87 8.71 -0.04
CA GLY A 18 13.81 9.84 -0.11
C GLY A 18 14.24 10.38 1.26
N TYR A 19 14.34 9.51 2.28
CA TYR A 19 14.73 9.87 3.64
C TYR A 19 13.85 10.99 4.24
N PRO A 20 12.52 10.80 4.30
CA PRO A 20 11.62 11.84 4.78
C PRO A 20 11.95 12.26 6.21
N THR A 21 11.74 13.53 6.54
CA THR A 21 11.94 14.02 7.91
C THR A 21 10.71 13.73 8.75
N LEU A 22 10.60 12.49 9.21
CA LEU A 22 9.53 12.03 10.10
C LEU A 22 10.09 11.77 11.51
N PRO A 23 9.40 12.18 12.59
CA PRO A 23 9.73 11.81 13.97
C PRO A 23 9.89 10.29 14.12
N GLY A 24 11.02 9.88 14.69
CA GLY A 24 11.37 8.48 14.93
C GLY A 24 12.02 7.77 13.74
N TRP A 25 11.71 8.16 12.50
CA TRP A 25 12.28 7.50 11.32
C TRP A 25 13.77 7.84 11.17
N ILE A 26 14.63 6.90 11.55
CA ILE A 26 16.09 7.07 11.56
C ILE A 26 16.79 6.04 10.66
N PRO A 27 17.85 6.42 9.90
CA PRO A 27 18.48 5.56 8.89
C PRO A 27 19.10 4.26 9.43
N ASN A 28 19.46 4.20 10.71
CA ASN A 28 20.25 3.10 11.30
C ASN A 28 19.44 2.23 12.28
N GLY A 29 18.12 2.15 12.06
CA GLY A 29 17.23 1.31 12.85
C GLY A 29 16.84 1.90 14.21
N GLY A 30 15.89 1.21 14.83
CA GLY A 30 15.15 1.56 16.03
C GLY A 30 13.93 0.64 16.07
N ASP A 31 13.30 0.42 17.21
CA ASP A 31 12.05 -0.35 17.24
C ASP A 31 10.89 0.63 17.01
N PRO A 32 10.20 0.60 15.84
CA PRO A 32 9.16 1.58 15.52
C PRO A 32 8.01 1.58 16.52
N CYS A 33 7.77 0.45 17.19
CA CYS A 33 6.74 0.28 18.19
C CYS A 33 7.16 0.82 19.56
N LEU A 34 8.43 0.69 19.95
CA LEU A 34 8.93 1.23 21.22
C LEU A 34 9.26 2.71 21.16
N GLU A 35 9.70 3.18 20.00
CA GLU A 35 10.14 4.55 19.77
C GLU A 35 9.04 5.46 19.21
N ALA A 36 7.82 4.92 19.07
CA ALA A 36 6.63 5.66 18.63
C ALA A 36 6.85 6.44 17.33
N TRP A 37 7.37 5.75 16.31
CA TRP A 37 7.61 6.35 15.00
C TRP A 37 6.32 6.94 14.44
N GLN A 38 6.41 8.17 13.91
CA GLN A 38 5.23 8.84 13.36
C GLN A 38 4.55 7.95 12.31
N GLY A 39 3.23 7.80 12.43
CA GLY A 39 2.40 7.05 11.51
C GLY A 39 2.49 5.52 11.65
N VAL A 40 3.37 4.99 12.50
CA VAL A 40 3.46 3.54 12.72
C VAL A 40 2.51 3.12 13.83
N GLN A 41 1.64 2.17 13.53
CA GLN A 41 0.73 1.55 14.49
C GLN A 41 1.22 0.16 14.85
N CYS A 42 1.15 -0.18 16.13
CA CYS A 42 1.60 -1.47 16.63
C CYS A 42 0.61 -2.16 17.57
N VAL A 43 0.59 -3.49 17.49
CA VAL A 43 -0.11 -4.39 18.42
C VAL A 43 0.86 -5.45 18.90
N ASN A 44 1.10 -5.53 20.21
CA ASN A 44 2.03 -6.49 20.83
C ASN A 44 3.41 -6.50 20.13
N SER A 45 4.00 -5.33 19.91
CA SER A 45 5.28 -5.11 19.20
C SER A 45 5.32 -5.51 17.71
N ASN A 46 4.18 -5.83 17.09
CA ASN A 46 4.11 -6.02 15.64
C ASN A 46 3.56 -4.76 14.98
N ILE A 47 4.19 -4.33 13.88
CA ILE A 47 3.67 -3.25 13.04
C ILE A 47 2.41 -3.74 12.34
N THR A 48 1.29 -3.10 12.64
CA THR A 48 -0.02 -3.40 12.06
C THR A 48 -0.52 -2.34 11.11
N GLY A 49 0.05 -1.13 11.16
CA GLY A 49 -0.36 -0.05 10.27
C GLY A 49 0.76 0.93 9.98
N ILE A 50 0.79 1.46 8.76
CA ILE A 50 1.58 2.63 8.36
C ILE A 50 0.60 3.67 7.84
N ILE A 51 0.32 4.70 8.64
CA ILE A 51 -0.70 5.73 8.41
C ILE A 51 0.01 7.09 8.39
N LEU A 52 0.35 7.56 7.19
CA LEU A 52 1.10 8.81 6.96
C LEU A 52 0.35 9.71 5.98
N ILE A 53 -0.91 10.01 6.29
CA ILE A 53 -1.75 10.89 5.49
C ILE A 53 -1.21 12.32 5.56
N ASN A 54 -1.07 13.01 4.42
CA ASN A 54 -0.64 14.41 4.39
C ASN A 54 0.67 14.66 5.16
N ALA A 55 1.64 13.78 4.96
CA ALA A 55 2.94 13.82 5.61
C ALA A 55 4.03 14.44 4.73
N ASN A 56 3.65 15.02 3.59
CA ASN A 56 4.56 15.64 2.61
C ASN A 56 5.64 14.66 2.13
N LEU A 57 5.28 13.38 1.98
CA LEU A 57 6.19 12.32 1.54
C LEU A 57 6.40 12.38 0.02
N GLY A 58 7.63 12.13 -0.43
CA GLY A 58 7.96 11.97 -1.84
C GLY A 58 8.60 10.61 -2.11
N GLY A 59 9.41 10.52 -3.16
CA GLY A 59 10.10 9.29 -3.53
C GLY A 59 9.13 8.23 -4.05
N GLU A 60 9.37 6.97 -3.70
CA GLU A 60 8.56 5.81 -4.10
C GLU A 60 8.43 4.81 -2.94
N LEU A 61 7.59 3.78 -3.12
CA LEU A 61 7.40 2.74 -2.10
C LEU A 61 8.53 1.72 -2.04
N GLY A 62 9.25 1.54 -3.15
CA GLY A 62 10.28 0.51 -3.28
C GLY A 62 9.73 -0.91 -3.17
N ASP A 63 10.63 -1.88 -3.04
CA ASP A 63 10.32 -3.30 -2.92
C ASP A 63 10.44 -3.81 -1.45
N ASN A 64 10.20 -5.10 -1.24
CA ASN A 64 10.37 -5.81 0.04
C ASN A 64 9.29 -5.51 1.10
N LEU A 65 8.17 -4.92 0.69
CA LEU A 65 7.06 -4.66 1.60
C LEU A 65 6.41 -5.94 2.10
N GLU A 66 6.55 -7.07 1.40
CA GLU A 66 6.07 -8.39 1.83
C GLU A 66 6.60 -8.85 3.20
N TYR A 67 7.72 -8.30 3.66
CA TYR A 67 8.29 -8.63 4.97
C TYR A 67 7.55 -8.00 6.15
N PHE A 68 6.64 -7.05 5.91
CA PHE A 68 5.74 -6.55 6.95
C PHE A 68 4.61 -7.56 7.24
N ALA A 69 4.96 -8.70 7.84
CA ALA A 69 4.09 -9.86 7.98
C ALA A 69 2.83 -9.66 8.84
N SER A 70 2.68 -8.51 9.50
CA SER A 70 1.54 -8.20 10.37
C SER A 70 0.78 -6.93 9.96
N ILE A 71 1.16 -6.28 8.85
CA ILE A 71 0.46 -5.09 8.37
C ILE A 71 -0.98 -5.44 7.98
N ILE A 72 -1.91 -4.66 8.50
CA ILE A 72 -3.33 -4.70 8.21
C ILE A 72 -3.71 -3.51 7.33
N ALA A 73 -3.09 -2.35 7.55
CA ALA A 73 -3.40 -1.13 6.83
C ALA A 73 -2.15 -0.37 6.38
N ILE A 74 -2.12 0.04 5.12
CA ILE A 74 -1.23 1.10 4.65
C ILE A 74 -2.12 2.23 4.13
N ASP A 75 -1.93 3.41 4.71
CA ASP A 75 -2.56 4.64 4.24
C ASP A 75 -1.50 5.73 4.09
N LEU A 76 -1.21 6.04 2.82
CA LEU A 76 -0.26 7.06 2.40
C LEU A 76 -0.95 8.14 1.59
N SER A 77 -2.26 8.31 1.79
CA SER A 77 -3.06 9.23 1.00
C SER A 77 -2.62 10.69 1.17
N ASN A 78 -2.82 11.50 0.14
CA ASN A 78 -2.46 12.94 0.12
C ASN A 78 -0.96 13.19 0.33
N ASN A 79 -0.11 12.57 -0.48
CA ASN A 79 1.33 12.84 -0.48
C ASN A 79 1.83 13.16 -1.91
N HIS A 80 3.14 13.09 -2.12
CA HIS A 80 3.81 13.32 -3.40
C HIS A 80 4.59 12.06 -3.84
N ILE A 81 4.13 10.87 -3.42
CA ILE A 81 4.80 9.61 -3.71
C ILE A 81 4.56 9.25 -5.18
N GLY A 82 5.64 8.99 -5.90
CA GLY A 82 5.63 8.58 -7.29
C GLY A 82 6.07 7.13 -7.49
N GLY A 83 6.64 6.85 -8.67
CA GLY A 83 7.02 5.50 -9.07
C GLY A 83 5.81 4.62 -9.37
N SER A 84 6.04 3.31 -9.48
CA SER A 84 4.98 2.31 -9.67
C SER A 84 4.54 1.70 -8.34
N ILE A 85 3.30 1.20 -8.30
CA ILE A 85 2.84 0.36 -7.19
C ILE A 85 3.68 -0.94 -7.20
N PRO A 86 4.29 -1.35 -6.08
CA PRO A 86 5.14 -2.53 -6.02
C PRO A 86 4.31 -3.82 -6.11
N SER A 87 4.92 -4.88 -6.65
CA SER A 87 4.22 -6.15 -6.91
C SER A 87 4.10 -7.05 -5.69
N ASN A 88 5.00 -6.91 -4.71
CA ASN A 88 5.05 -7.75 -3.52
C ASN A 88 4.61 -6.93 -2.31
N LEU A 89 3.42 -7.21 -1.80
CA LEU A 89 2.81 -6.52 -0.67
C LEU A 89 2.49 -7.51 0.46
N PRO A 90 2.33 -7.04 1.71
CA PRO A 90 1.87 -7.86 2.83
C PRO A 90 0.56 -8.59 2.56
N LEU A 91 0.60 -9.93 2.51
CA LEU A 91 -0.59 -10.77 2.28
C LEU A 91 -1.66 -10.68 3.40
N THR A 92 -1.31 -10.06 4.52
CA THR A 92 -2.18 -9.81 5.68
C THR A 92 -2.99 -8.53 5.57
N MET A 93 -2.72 -7.69 4.56
CA MET A 93 -3.33 -6.38 4.41
C MET A 93 -4.83 -6.47 4.09
N LYS A 94 -5.58 -5.58 4.73
CA LYS A 94 -7.02 -5.38 4.54
C LYS A 94 -7.34 -4.03 3.90
N ASN A 95 -6.56 -3.01 4.24
CA ASN A 95 -6.77 -1.65 3.77
C ASN A 95 -5.53 -1.13 3.03
N PHE A 96 -5.70 -0.69 1.79
CA PHE A 96 -4.62 -0.15 0.97
C PHE A 96 -5.04 1.17 0.32
N PHE A 97 -4.57 2.27 0.89
CA PHE A 97 -4.96 3.63 0.50
C PHE A 97 -3.75 4.42 0.03
N LEU A 98 -3.74 4.73 -1.25
CA LEU A 98 -2.69 5.50 -1.94
C LEU A 98 -3.27 6.73 -2.66
N SER A 99 -4.48 7.16 -2.30
CA SER A 99 -5.17 8.23 -3.02
C SER A 99 -4.41 9.56 -3.00
N ALA A 100 -4.62 10.40 -4.01
CA ALA A 100 -4.01 11.72 -4.10
C ALA A 100 -2.47 11.68 -3.95
N ASN A 101 -1.83 10.96 -4.89
CA ASN A 101 -0.38 10.83 -5.00
C ASN A 101 0.04 11.01 -6.48
N GLN A 102 1.26 10.60 -6.83
CA GLN A 102 1.85 10.71 -8.17
C GLN A 102 2.20 9.33 -8.75
N PHE A 103 1.53 8.25 -8.32
CA PHE A 103 1.81 6.89 -8.79
C PHE A 103 1.56 6.78 -10.30
N THR A 104 2.47 6.09 -11.00
CA THR A 104 2.45 5.89 -12.46
C THR A 104 2.55 4.41 -12.81
N GLY A 105 2.51 4.08 -14.11
CA GLY A 105 2.58 2.70 -14.58
C GLY A 105 1.24 1.98 -14.45
N SER A 106 1.24 0.66 -14.64
CA SER A 106 0.04 -0.17 -14.54
C SER A 106 -0.22 -0.66 -13.13
N ILE A 107 -1.48 -0.90 -12.79
CA ILE A 107 -1.86 -1.60 -11.57
C ILE A 107 -1.32 -3.04 -11.64
N PRO A 108 -0.47 -3.50 -10.70
CA PRO A 108 0.08 -4.84 -10.75
C PRO A 108 -1.01 -5.90 -10.58
N GLY A 109 -1.06 -6.87 -11.48
CA GLY A 109 -1.97 -8.02 -11.35
C GLY A 109 -1.71 -8.84 -10.08
N THR A 110 -0.50 -8.76 -9.50
CA THR A 110 -0.12 -9.42 -8.25
C THR A 110 -0.86 -8.89 -7.01
N LEU A 111 -1.51 -7.72 -7.09
CA LEU A 111 -2.40 -7.25 -6.03
C LEU A 111 -3.54 -8.25 -5.76
N SER A 112 -3.88 -9.11 -6.72
CA SER A 112 -4.84 -10.21 -6.54
C SER A 112 -4.43 -11.25 -5.49
N SER A 113 -3.16 -11.26 -5.06
CA SER A 113 -2.68 -12.11 -3.97
C SER A 113 -3.15 -11.64 -2.59
N LEU A 114 -3.60 -10.39 -2.46
CA LEU A 114 -4.10 -9.79 -1.23
C LEU A 114 -5.55 -10.22 -0.98
N THR A 115 -5.79 -11.52 -0.84
CA THR A 115 -7.15 -12.09 -0.75
C THR A 115 -7.94 -11.66 0.49
N GLN A 116 -7.27 -11.04 1.48
CA GLN A 116 -7.88 -10.44 2.67
C GLN A 116 -8.25 -8.96 2.49
N LEU A 117 -7.90 -8.35 1.37
CA LEU A 117 -8.13 -6.94 1.11
C LEU A 117 -9.63 -6.66 1.05
N SER A 118 -10.07 -5.70 1.88
CA SER A 118 -11.45 -5.22 1.95
C SER A 118 -11.60 -3.86 1.29
N ASP A 119 -10.58 -2.99 1.40
CA ASP A 119 -10.69 -1.61 0.96
C ASP A 119 -9.43 -1.22 0.18
N MET A 120 -9.61 -0.82 -1.06
CA MET A 120 -8.54 -0.34 -1.94
C MET A 120 -8.94 1.01 -2.54
N SER A 121 -8.11 2.03 -2.33
CA SER A 121 -8.29 3.35 -2.95
C SER A 121 -6.96 3.79 -3.57
N LEU A 122 -6.96 3.86 -4.89
CA LEU A 122 -5.84 4.29 -5.73
C LEU A 122 -6.20 5.53 -6.56
N ASN A 123 -7.32 6.18 -6.26
CA ASN A 123 -7.82 7.33 -6.99
C ASN A 123 -6.89 8.54 -6.93
N ASP A 124 -7.07 9.48 -7.84
CA ASP A 124 -6.29 10.71 -7.94
C ASP A 124 -4.77 10.43 -8.03
N ASN A 125 -4.41 9.63 -9.03
CA ASN A 125 -3.03 9.28 -9.37
C ASN A 125 -2.82 9.39 -10.90
N HIS A 126 -1.69 8.89 -11.41
CA HIS A 126 -1.34 8.85 -12.83
C HIS A 126 -1.21 7.41 -13.35
N LEU A 127 -1.97 6.48 -12.78
CA LEU A 127 -1.95 5.08 -13.19
C LEU A 127 -2.50 4.93 -14.61
N THR A 128 -1.97 3.96 -15.34
CA THR A 128 -2.23 3.70 -16.76
C THR A 128 -2.53 2.22 -17.00
N GLY A 129 -2.83 1.83 -18.24
CA GLY A 129 -3.11 0.43 -18.57
C GLY A 129 -4.53 0.02 -18.18
N GLU A 130 -4.75 -1.27 -18.04
CA GLU A 130 -6.07 -1.86 -17.76
C GLU A 130 -6.20 -2.29 -16.29
N ILE A 131 -7.44 -2.43 -15.82
CA ILE A 131 -7.71 -3.04 -14.51
C ILE A 131 -7.44 -4.55 -14.63
N PRO A 132 -6.61 -5.17 -13.76
CA PRO A 132 -6.27 -6.57 -13.93
C PRO A 132 -7.47 -7.52 -13.76
N ASP A 133 -7.69 -8.40 -14.74
CA ASP A 133 -8.69 -9.48 -14.64
C ASP A 133 -8.48 -10.39 -13.42
N SER A 134 -7.24 -10.46 -12.90
CA SER A 134 -6.88 -11.20 -11.70
C SER A 134 -7.59 -10.70 -10.43
N PHE A 135 -8.15 -9.48 -10.44
CA PHE A 135 -8.88 -8.92 -9.30
C PHE A 135 -10.14 -9.73 -8.95
N GLN A 136 -10.59 -10.65 -9.82
CA GLN A 136 -11.58 -11.66 -9.49
C GLN A 136 -11.23 -12.52 -8.25
N ALA A 137 -9.94 -12.60 -7.88
CA ALA A 137 -9.49 -13.33 -6.70
C ALA A 137 -9.67 -12.54 -5.38
N LEU A 138 -9.99 -11.24 -5.43
CA LEU A 138 -10.17 -10.38 -4.27
C LEU A 138 -11.58 -10.54 -3.68
N THR A 139 -11.94 -11.76 -3.26
CA THR A 139 -13.30 -12.10 -2.83
C THR A 139 -13.75 -11.35 -1.56
N SER A 140 -12.81 -10.79 -0.80
CA SER A 140 -13.08 -9.98 0.39
C SER A 140 -13.22 -8.48 0.11
N LEU A 141 -12.99 -8.03 -1.13
CA LEU A 141 -13.02 -6.61 -1.49
C LEU A 141 -14.44 -6.05 -1.40
N ILE A 142 -14.59 -4.97 -0.64
CA ILE A 142 -15.84 -4.27 -0.34
C ILE A 142 -15.89 -2.95 -1.08
N ASN A 143 -14.78 -2.20 -1.04
CA ASN A 143 -14.66 -0.89 -1.65
C ASN A 143 -13.42 -0.85 -2.56
N LEU A 144 -13.62 -0.47 -3.81
CA LEU A 144 -12.57 -0.24 -4.79
C LEU A 144 -12.76 1.15 -5.39
N ASP A 145 -11.78 2.04 -5.25
CA ASP A 145 -11.80 3.33 -5.93
C ASP A 145 -10.54 3.49 -6.79
N LEU A 146 -10.74 3.52 -8.10
CA LEU A 146 -9.69 3.70 -9.12
C LEU A 146 -9.91 4.98 -9.93
N SER A 147 -10.86 5.82 -9.52
CA SER A 147 -11.25 7.03 -10.24
C SER A 147 -10.11 8.05 -10.37
N SER A 148 -10.25 9.05 -11.25
CA SER A 148 -9.22 10.08 -11.45
C SER A 148 -7.81 9.53 -11.73
N ASN A 149 -7.71 8.52 -12.59
CA ASN A 149 -6.47 7.99 -13.15
C ASN A 149 -6.51 8.05 -14.69
N ASN A 150 -5.44 7.63 -15.34
CA ASN A 150 -5.36 7.50 -16.80
C ASN A 150 -5.51 6.03 -17.26
N LEU A 151 -6.37 5.28 -16.56
CA LEU A 151 -6.71 3.90 -16.88
C LEU A 151 -7.48 3.82 -18.20
N SER A 152 -7.34 2.68 -18.87
CA SER A 152 -7.89 2.38 -20.19
C SER A 152 -8.44 0.95 -20.21
N GLY A 153 -8.98 0.53 -21.36
CA GLY A 153 -9.61 -0.77 -21.49
C GLY A 153 -11.03 -0.81 -20.95
N GLN A 154 -11.58 -2.02 -20.84
CA GLN A 154 -12.92 -2.25 -20.31
C GLN A 154 -12.85 -2.60 -18.82
N LEU A 155 -13.92 -2.29 -18.08
CA LEU A 155 -14.07 -2.80 -16.72
C LEU A 155 -14.17 -4.34 -16.78
N PRO A 156 -13.31 -5.10 -16.08
CA PRO A 156 -13.40 -6.55 -16.04
C PRO A 156 -14.78 -7.00 -15.54
N PRO A 157 -15.56 -7.78 -16.32
CA PRO A 157 -16.89 -8.24 -15.91
C PRO A 157 -16.88 -9.07 -14.62
N THR A 158 -15.72 -9.59 -14.24
CA THR A 158 -15.53 -10.35 -13.01
C THR A 158 -15.62 -9.48 -11.75
N LEU A 159 -15.36 -8.17 -11.84
CA LEU A 159 -15.50 -7.25 -10.70
C LEU A 159 -16.96 -7.10 -10.28
N GLU A 160 -17.89 -7.08 -11.24
CA GLU A 160 -19.34 -7.03 -10.98
C GLU A 160 -19.84 -8.28 -10.22
N ASN A 161 -19.07 -9.38 -10.28
CA ASN A 161 -19.41 -10.65 -9.65
C ASN A 161 -18.65 -10.90 -8.34
N LEU A 162 -17.88 -9.93 -7.84
CA LEU A 162 -17.21 -10.08 -6.56
C LEU A 162 -18.25 -10.12 -5.42
N PRO A 163 -18.22 -11.14 -4.56
CA PRO A 163 -19.32 -11.43 -3.64
C PRO A 163 -19.49 -10.38 -2.54
N SER A 164 -18.43 -9.61 -2.23
CA SER A 164 -18.42 -8.64 -1.15
C SER A 164 -18.41 -7.18 -1.63
N LEU A 165 -18.27 -6.95 -2.95
CA LEU A 165 -18.07 -5.61 -3.50
C LEU A 165 -19.37 -4.80 -3.41
N THR A 166 -19.28 -3.62 -2.81
CA THR A 166 -20.43 -2.72 -2.58
C THR A 166 -20.22 -1.34 -3.20
N THR A 167 -18.97 -0.90 -3.32
CA THR A 167 -18.60 0.39 -3.90
C THR A 167 -17.49 0.19 -4.91
N LEU A 168 -17.67 0.76 -6.11
CA LEU A 168 -16.76 0.74 -7.25
C LEU A 168 -16.68 2.12 -7.91
#